data_AF-A0AAD3TP84-F1
#
_entry.id   AF-A0AAD3TP84-F1
#
_cell.length_a   1.000
_cell.length_b   1.000
_cell.length_c   1.000
_cell.angle_alpha   90.00
_cell.angle_beta   90.00
_cell.angle_gamma   90.00
#
_symmetry.space_group_name_H-M   'P 1'
#
loop_
_entity.id
_entity.type
_entity.pdbx_description
1 polymer ?
#
loop_
_entity_poly.entity_id
_entity_poly.type
_entity_poly.pdbx_seq_one_letter_code
_entity_poly.pdbx_strand_id
1 'polypeptide(L)'
;MDERIKTPLQESTGAGNVDIHDIDAQFEDLLDQLEVPTTVRMKFATVNKEVKASILSSSMTSNPNLLAALGLPPPTKKQPKNKASGPKLRKAKSSSALKQQPPPSPRRGVGSTCKVQGEEFVIVAGEPGSRRGGHGRGYSIDLPAPNPSYISRPSTPKSRPSSAFMPQSPSRRGENIGPSEMPNDYVQWLSAFKGTDLTMDVNKAKKLRMLLRHETTGWVAAFLDAGGYARILDRLQDLLDIEWREEQHDDQMLYEMLRCVKALGTSEVGKQALRAAHPRPFLALSALLFSEKKPGELACRQIIVELFLFQFELYNKQATSPATRASRPATPVPTSFNVTYFVRQLLLPEGDDKTKDYHDFVQAAHRPRIFKAWVQELSDICRDYFWIMCHASNTLWQLSEVDEKLVERPVAPGGATGGVEFEAMGYVTTHFRLMNSLASSLAEENPADARQMHHDLMMSGMDRILVTMRKASTTYYPTLHLELARYVEIMRLASEGNKLPYLIGKLVGPPPEEVRRHRSANEWLPRLTLESAGRSPGRAHS
;
A
#
# COMPACT_ATOMS: atom_id res chain seq x y z
N MET A 1 64.68 -56.90 28.52
CA MET A 1 63.58 -57.88 28.57
C MET A 1 62.42 -57.17 29.25
N ASP A 2 61.43 -56.60 28.57
CA ASP A 2 60.92 -56.89 27.23
C ASP A 2 60.45 -55.62 26.50
N GLU A 3 60.74 -55.60 25.20
CA GLU A 3 60.19 -54.70 24.20
C GLU A 3 58.71 -54.99 23.94
N ARG A 4 57.90 -53.95 23.80
CA ARG A 4 56.76 -54.00 22.87
C ARG A 4 56.75 -52.76 21.99
N ILE A 5 57.08 -53.04 20.73
CA ILE A 5 57.26 -52.15 19.59
C ILE A 5 56.02 -51.26 19.38
N LYS A 6 56.26 -49.95 19.22
CA LYS A 6 55.31 -48.96 18.68
C LYS A 6 55.84 -48.53 17.30
N THR A 7 55.04 -48.73 16.26
CA THR A 7 55.25 -48.28 14.87
C THR A 7 53.93 -47.65 14.37
N PRO A 8 53.93 -46.81 13.31
CA PRO A 8 54.01 -45.36 13.43
C PRO A 8 52.72 -44.65 12.99
N LEU A 9 52.64 -43.36 13.29
CA LEU A 9 51.64 -42.42 12.78
C LEU A 9 51.63 -42.40 11.25
N GLN A 10 50.47 -42.70 10.66
CA GLN A 10 50.16 -42.44 9.27
C GLN A 10 49.24 -41.21 9.23
N GLU A 11 49.72 -40.14 8.61
CA GLU A 11 48.93 -38.96 8.27
C GLU A 11 47.68 -39.37 7.48
N SER A 12 46.52 -38.91 7.93
CA SER A 12 45.34 -38.78 7.07
C SER A 12 44.97 -37.30 6.98
N THR A 13 45.50 -36.67 5.95
CA THR A 13 45.00 -35.42 5.40
C THR A 13 43.58 -35.65 4.88
N GLY A 14 42.60 -34.95 5.43
CA GLY A 14 41.21 -35.10 5.02
C GLY A 14 40.22 -34.27 5.82
N ALA A 15 40.50 -33.00 6.09
CA ALA A 15 39.50 -32.03 6.51
C ALA A 15 39.71 -30.76 5.70
N GLY A 16 38.74 -30.45 4.84
CA GLY A 16 38.80 -29.36 3.87
C GLY A 16 39.01 -28.01 4.56
N ASN A 17 40.20 -27.46 4.36
CA ASN A 17 40.50 -26.07 4.63
C ASN A 17 39.76 -25.25 3.55
N VAL A 18 38.50 -24.89 3.80
CA VAL A 18 37.78 -23.92 2.98
C VAL A 18 38.54 -22.60 3.12
N ASP A 19 39.12 -22.14 2.02
CA ASP A 19 40.07 -21.03 2.03
C ASP A 19 39.41 -19.78 2.62
N ILE A 20 40.08 -19.14 3.57
CA ILE A 20 39.53 -18.05 4.38
C ILE A 20 39.21 -16.81 3.52
N HIS A 21 39.85 -16.69 2.36
CA HIS A 21 39.60 -15.65 1.36
C HIS A 21 38.40 -15.98 0.45
N ASP A 22 38.09 -17.26 0.28
CA ASP A 22 36.99 -17.75 -0.56
C ASP A 22 35.62 -17.46 0.08
N ILE A 23 35.52 -17.57 1.41
CA ILE A 23 34.28 -17.28 2.16
C ILE A 23 33.89 -15.80 2.05
N ASP A 24 34.85 -14.88 2.19
CA ASP A 24 34.56 -13.44 2.10
C ASP A 24 34.18 -13.05 0.66
N ALA A 25 34.83 -13.61 -0.36
CA ALA A 25 34.49 -13.37 -1.76
C ALA A 25 33.10 -13.92 -2.11
N GLN A 26 32.77 -15.16 -1.71
CA GLN A 26 31.45 -15.74 -1.91
C GLN A 26 30.35 -14.97 -1.16
N PHE A 27 30.67 -14.43 0.01
CA PHE A 27 29.72 -13.63 0.77
C PHE A 27 29.46 -12.27 0.10
N GLU A 28 30.48 -11.61 -0.44
CA GLU A 28 30.29 -10.39 -1.24
C GLU A 28 29.49 -10.67 -2.52
N ASP A 29 29.75 -11.78 -3.21
CA ASP A 29 28.95 -12.19 -4.38
C ASP A 29 27.47 -12.42 -4.01
N LEU A 30 27.19 -13.03 -2.85
CA LEU A 30 25.83 -13.16 -2.33
C LEU A 30 25.18 -11.78 -2.07
N LEU A 31 25.93 -10.83 -1.50
CA LEU A 31 25.42 -9.47 -1.27
C LEU A 31 25.17 -8.71 -2.58
N ASP A 32 25.97 -8.97 -3.62
CA ASP A 32 25.75 -8.49 -4.98
C ASP A 32 24.48 -9.09 -5.59
N GLN A 33 24.31 -10.41 -5.50
CA GLN A 33 23.13 -11.11 -6.00
C GLN A 33 21.83 -10.66 -5.31
N LEU A 34 21.90 -10.22 -4.06
CA LEU A 34 20.76 -9.71 -3.29
C LEU A 34 20.59 -8.18 -3.39
N GLU A 35 21.43 -7.49 -4.18
CA GLU A 35 21.44 -6.02 -4.34
C GLU A 35 21.45 -5.26 -2.99
N VAL A 36 22.22 -5.75 -2.02
CA VAL A 36 22.24 -5.16 -0.67
C VAL A 36 22.86 -3.76 -0.72
N PRO A 37 22.20 -2.69 -0.20
CA PRO A 37 22.74 -1.33 -0.24
C PRO A 37 24.06 -1.19 0.51
N THR A 38 24.96 -0.32 0.02
CA THR A 38 26.30 -0.11 0.58
C THR A 38 26.28 0.19 2.08
N THR A 39 25.30 0.96 2.56
CA THR A 39 25.15 1.30 3.99
C THR A 39 24.91 0.06 4.87
N VAL A 40 24.25 -0.95 4.33
CA VAL A 40 24.02 -2.24 5.00
C VAL A 40 25.25 -3.13 4.87
N ARG A 41 25.91 -3.13 3.70
CA ARG A 41 27.19 -3.86 3.50
C ARG A 41 28.26 -3.43 4.49
N MET A 42 28.35 -2.14 4.80
CA MET A 42 29.28 -1.64 5.82
C MET A 42 29.06 -2.29 7.20
N LYS A 43 27.82 -2.69 7.53
CA LYS A 43 27.53 -3.42 8.76
C LYS A 43 28.00 -4.86 8.67
N PHE A 44 27.84 -5.50 7.52
CA PHE A 44 28.27 -6.87 7.27
C PHE A 44 29.79 -7.04 7.16
N ALA A 45 30.53 -5.98 6.80
CA ALA A 45 31.98 -5.96 6.84
C ALA A 45 32.54 -6.31 8.23
N THR A 46 31.80 -5.98 9.30
CA THR A 46 32.19 -6.24 10.70
C THR A 46 31.73 -7.59 11.25
N VAL A 47 31.03 -8.41 10.46
CA VAL A 47 30.48 -9.70 10.90
C VAL A 47 31.54 -10.81 10.84
N ASN A 48 31.58 -11.65 11.88
CA ASN A 48 32.52 -12.77 12.01
C ASN A 48 32.38 -13.79 10.86
N LYS A 49 33.50 -14.40 10.46
CA LYS A 49 33.55 -15.34 9.33
C LYS A 49 32.70 -16.60 9.51
N GLU A 50 32.58 -17.10 10.74
CA GLU A 50 31.69 -18.24 11.04
C GLU A 50 30.21 -17.92 10.77
N VAL A 51 29.80 -16.67 11.06
CA VAL A 51 28.45 -16.21 10.78
C VAL A 51 28.26 -16.04 9.28
N LYS A 52 29.24 -15.49 8.55
CA LYS A 52 29.22 -15.41 7.09
C LYS A 52 29.11 -16.80 6.44
N ALA A 53 29.90 -17.76 6.89
CA ALA A 53 29.86 -19.14 6.42
C ALA A 53 28.51 -19.82 6.71
N SER A 54 27.93 -19.59 7.89
CA SER A 54 26.60 -20.07 8.24
C SER A 54 25.49 -19.43 7.38
N ILE A 55 25.62 -18.15 7.04
CA ILE A 55 24.69 -17.48 6.13
C ILE A 55 24.82 -18.06 4.71
N LEU A 56 26.04 -18.25 4.21
CA LEU A 56 26.28 -18.88 2.91
C LEU A 56 25.70 -20.29 2.82
N SER A 57 25.95 -21.13 3.84
CA SER A 57 25.40 -22.48 3.88
C SER A 57 23.88 -22.49 3.94
N SER A 58 23.28 -21.50 4.62
CA SER A 58 21.83 -21.36 4.75
C SER A 58 21.16 -20.75 3.52
N SER A 59 21.88 -19.91 2.77
CA SER A 59 21.43 -19.29 1.51
C SER A 59 21.32 -20.32 0.39
N MET A 60 22.22 -21.31 0.37
CA MET A 60 22.12 -22.49 -0.51
C MET A 60 20.88 -23.36 -0.21
N THR A 61 20.26 -23.17 0.96
CA THR A 61 19.07 -23.88 1.42
C THR A 61 17.90 -22.90 1.68
N SER A 62 17.57 -22.03 0.74
CA SER A 62 16.32 -21.22 0.66
C SER A 62 15.61 -20.96 2.01
N ASN A 63 16.26 -20.28 2.97
CA ASN A 63 15.70 -20.11 4.32
C ASN A 63 15.24 -18.65 4.56
N PRO A 64 13.93 -18.34 4.37
CA PRO A 64 13.40 -16.97 4.43
C PRO A 64 13.45 -16.33 5.83
N ASN A 65 13.80 -17.09 6.87
CA ASN A 65 13.89 -16.57 8.24
C ASN A 65 15.20 -15.81 8.53
N LEU A 66 16.28 -16.03 7.78
CA LEU A 66 17.53 -15.28 7.97
C LEU A 66 17.48 -13.89 7.33
N LEU A 67 16.76 -13.70 6.21
CA LEU A 67 16.53 -12.36 5.63
C LEU A 67 15.81 -11.42 6.61
N ALA A 68 14.96 -11.96 7.48
CA ALA A 68 14.32 -11.21 8.58
C ALA A 68 15.31 -10.84 9.71
N ALA A 69 16.38 -11.63 9.92
CA ALA A 69 17.43 -11.32 10.88
C ALA A 69 18.38 -10.20 10.39
N LEU A 70 18.40 -9.90 9.09
CA LEU A 70 19.22 -8.85 8.47
C LEU A 70 18.54 -7.45 8.46
N GLY A 71 17.37 -7.32 9.07
CA GLY A 71 16.69 -6.02 9.23
C GLY A 71 15.97 -5.49 7.98
N LEU A 72 15.76 -6.33 6.96
CA LEU A 72 14.89 -6.02 5.84
C LEU A 72 13.41 -6.22 6.23
N PRO A 73 12.48 -5.40 5.74
CA PRO A 73 11.10 -5.41 6.22
C PRO A 73 10.44 -6.78 5.96
N PRO A 74 9.85 -7.42 6.98
CA PRO A 74 9.33 -8.78 6.85
C PRO A 74 8.07 -8.80 5.97
N PRO A 75 7.81 -9.87 5.21
CA PRO A 75 6.45 -10.21 4.86
C PRO A 75 5.67 -10.50 6.15
N THR A 76 4.54 -9.85 6.32
CA THR A 76 3.62 -10.04 7.44
C THR A 76 3.22 -11.51 7.57
N LYS A 77 3.80 -12.24 8.53
CA LYS A 77 3.28 -13.54 8.95
C LYS A 77 2.02 -13.31 9.78
N LYS A 78 0.85 -13.59 9.19
CA LYS A 78 -0.38 -13.85 9.93
C LYS A 78 -0.09 -14.98 10.93
N GLN A 79 -0.37 -14.74 12.20
CA GLN A 79 -0.42 -15.83 13.18
C GLN A 79 -1.47 -16.87 12.73
N PRO A 80 -1.21 -18.17 12.88
CA PRO A 80 -2.25 -19.17 12.82
C PRO A 80 -3.06 -19.11 14.12
N LYS A 81 -4.24 -18.50 14.07
CA LYS A 81 -5.31 -18.80 15.03
C LYS A 81 -5.88 -20.17 14.66
N ASN A 82 -5.57 -21.20 15.45
CA ASN A 82 -6.31 -22.45 15.35
C ASN A 82 -7.72 -22.26 15.92
N LYS A 83 -8.68 -22.67 15.09
CA LYS A 83 -10.13 -22.61 15.30
C LYS A 83 -10.53 -23.53 16.45
N ALA A 84 -11.30 -22.99 17.39
CA ALA A 84 -12.19 -23.77 18.22
C ALA A 84 -13.30 -24.37 17.34
N SER A 85 -13.58 -25.64 17.58
CA SER A 85 -14.63 -26.46 16.97
C SER A 85 -16.03 -25.90 17.25
N GLY A 86 -16.82 -25.72 16.19
CA GLY A 86 -18.24 -25.40 16.28
C GLY A 86 -19.10 -26.63 16.64
N PRO A 87 -20.21 -26.46 17.38
CA PRO A 87 -21.26 -27.47 17.50
C PRO A 87 -22.09 -27.55 16.21
N LYS A 88 -22.38 -28.79 15.80
CA LYS A 88 -23.17 -29.17 14.62
C LYS A 88 -24.64 -28.69 14.76
N LEU A 89 -25.13 -27.85 13.85
CA LEU A 89 -26.56 -27.76 13.53
C LEU A 89 -26.82 -28.27 12.11
N ARG A 90 -27.82 -29.14 12.00
CA ARG A 90 -28.19 -29.90 10.81
C ARG A 90 -29.06 -29.08 9.85
N LYS A 91 -28.85 -29.35 8.56
CA LYS A 91 -29.64 -28.96 7.37
C LYS A 91 -31.16 -29.04 7.61
N ALA A 92 -31.87 -27.98 7.22
CA ALA A 92 -33.28 -28.05 6.85
C ALA A 92 -33.39 -28.37 5.35
N LYS A 93 -34.00 -29.51 5.03
CA LYS A 93 -34.49 -29.87 3.70
C LYS A 93 -36.01 -29.69 3.70
N SER A 94 -36.50 -29.20 2.58
CA SER A 94 -37.89 -29.16 2.13
C SER A 94 -38.70 -30.43 2.48
N SER A 95 -39.98 -30.26 2.81
CA SER A 95 -41.00 -31.28 2.57
C SER A 95 -42.40 -30.69 2.34
N SER A 96 -43.01 -31.22 1.29
CA SER A 96 -44.40 -31.15 0.86
C SER A 96 -45.32 -32.11 1.64
N ALA A 97 -46.62 -31.79 1.66
CA ALA A 97 -47.80 -32.67 1.71
C ALA A 97 -48.37 -33.22 3.07
N LEU A 98 -49.59 -32.72 3.37
CA LEU A 98 -50.84 -33.40 3.79
C LEU A 98 -50.89 -34.42 4.97
N LYS A 99 -51.62 -34.07 6.06
CA LYS A 99 -52.98 -34.57 6.44
C LYS A 99 -53.40 -34.14 7.88
N GLN A 100 -54.59 -33.50 7.98
CA GLN A 100 -55.72 -33.61 8.96
C GLN A 100 -55.42 -33.73 10.50
N GLN A 101 -56.09 -33.10 11.48
CA GLN A 101 -57.42 -32.45 11.68
C GLN A 101 -57.42 -31.68 13.08
N PRO A 102 -58.48 -30.96 13.56
CA PRO A 102 -58.45 -29.65 14.27
C PRO A 102 -59.04 -29.69 15.72
N PRO A 103 -59.70 -28.65 16.34
CA PRO A 103 -59.60 -27.16 16.49
C PRO A 103 -59.47 -26.72 18.01
N PRO A 104 -59.66 -25.46 18.53
CA PRO A 104 -60.34 -24.26 17.98
C PRO A 104 -59.69 -22.85 18.12
N SER A 105 -60.27 -21.97 17.31
CA SER A 105 -60.07 -20.56 16.89
C SER A 105 -60.55 -19.47 17.89
N PRO A 106 -60.59 -18.15 17.55
CA PRO A 106 -59.63 -17.24 16.87
C PRO A 106 -59.49 -15.82 17.53
N ARG A 107 -58.47 -15.03 17.13
CA ARG A 107 -58.54 -13.55 17.09
C ARG A 107 -57.87 -13.03 15.79
N ARG A 108 -58.60 -12.26 14.98
CA ARG A 108 -58.19 -11.72 13.66
C ARG A 108 -57.51 -10.35 13.79
N GLY A 109 -56.44 -10.12 13.02
CA GLY A 109 -55.69 -8.86 12.93
C GLY A 109 -55.45 -8.42 11.49
N VAL A 110 -54.96 -7.19 11.32
CA VAL A 110 -54.72 -6.45 10.06
C VAL A 110 -53.98 -7.31 9.01
N GLY A 111 -54.40 -7.23 7.73
CA GLY A 111 -53.91 -8.07 6.64
C GLY A 111 -54.82 -9.28 6.29
N SER A 112 -55.97 -9.41 6.93
CA SER A 112 -56.96 -10.45 6.64
C SER A 112 -57.94 -10.01 5.54
N THR A 113 -58.12 -10.83 4.50
CA THR A 113 -59.16 -10.64 3.47
C THR A 113 -60.53 -11.08 3.97
N CYS A 114 -61.58 -10.34 3.60
CA CYS A 114 -62.97 -10.77 3.81
C CYS A 114 -63.73 -10.74 2.48
N LYS A 115 -64.60 -11.74 2.28
CA LYS A 115 -65.52 -11.82 1.14
C LYS A 115 -66.92 -11.46 1.60
N VAL A 116 -67.54 -10.49 0.94
CA VAL A 116 -68.96 -10.16 1.11
C VAL A 116 -69.58 -10.15 -0.28
N GLN A 117 -70.63 -10.95 -0.48
CA GLN A 117 -71.40 -11.02 -1.73
C GLN A 117 -70.58 -11.30 -3.00
N GLY A 118 -69.58 -12.17 -2.90
CA GLY A 118 -68.86 -12.72 -4.07
C GLY A 118 -67.61 -11.96 -4.49
N GLU A 119 -67.31 -10.80 -3.89
CA GLU A 119 -66.06 -10.06 -4.14
C GLU A 119 -65.16 -10.03 -2.88
N GLU A 120 -63.83 -10.06 -3.10
CA GLU A 120 -62.81 -10.16 -2.05
C GLU A 120 -62.10 -8.83 -1.81
N PHE A 121 -62.08 -8.37 -0.55
CA PHE A 121 -61.43 -7.11 -0.15
C PHE A 121 -60.35 -7.36 0.92
N VAL A 122 -59.22 -6.66 0.82
CA VAL A 122 -58.09 -6.70 1.78
C VAL A 122 -58.16 -5.49 2.71
N ILE A 123 -58.09 -5.71 4.03
CA ILE A 123 -58.00 -4.63 5.02
C ILE A 123 -56.55 -4.12 5.10
N VAL A 124 -56.29 -2.92 4.54
CA VAL A 124 -54.99 -2.21 4.61
C VAL A 124 -55.08 -1.05 5.60
N ALA A 125 -54.11 -0.93 6.52
CA ALA A 125 -53.99 0.22 7.42
C ALA A 125 -53.15 1.33 6.76
N GLY A 126 -53.69 2.55 6.70
CA GLY A 126 -53.00 3.76 6.24
C GLY A 126 -52.43 4.60 7.39
N GLU A 127 -51.37 5.36 7.12
CA GLU A 127 -50.78 6.36 8.03
C GLU A 127 -51.65 7.61 8.18
N PRO A 128 -51.57 8.30 9.33
CA PRO A 128 -51.52 9.75 9.28
C PRO A 128 -50.57 10.42 10.31
N GLY A 129 -49.59 11.16 9.77
CA GLY A 129 -49.25 12.58 10.01
C GLY A 129 -49.46 13.28 11.37
N SER A 130 -48.37 13.95 11.80
CA SER A 130 -48.28 15.32 12.37
C SER A 130 -48.90 15.63 13.75
N ARG A 131 -48.04 16.03 14.73
CA ARG A 131 -48.05 17.36 15.38
C ARG A 131 -46.94 17.53 16.45
N ARG A 132 -46.72 18.81 16.77
CA ARG A 132 -45.60 19.51 17.45
C ARG A 132 -45.64 19.50 18.99
N GLY A 133 -44.51 19.89 19.60
CA GLY A 133 -44.36 20.51 20.94
C GLY A 133 -43.79 19.55 22.00
N GLY A 134 -42.84 19.86 22.88
CA GLY A 134 -42.21 21.10 23.33
C GLY A 134 -41.83 20.93 24.82
N HIS A 135 -40.55 21.13 25.15
CA HIS A 135 -39.92 21.40 26.47
C HIS A 135 -40.11 20.47 27.69
N GLY A 136 -39.01 20.24 28.44
CA GLY A 136 -39.07 19.78 29.84
C GLY A 136 -37.76 19.24 30.41
N ARG A 137 -36.92 20.15 30.94
CA ARG A 137 -35.70 19.88 31.71
C ARG A 137 -36.08 19.48 33.15
N GLY A 138 -35.42 18.49 33.77
CA GLY A 138 -35.65 18.10 35.17
C GLY A 138 -34.40 17.50 35.81
N TYR A 139 -33.98 18.07 36.94
CA TYR A 139 -32.73 17.84 37.67
C TYR A 139 -32.96 16.95 38.91
N SER A 140 -31.84 16.44 39.43
CA SER A 140 -31.61 15.46 40.51
C SER A 140 -32.28 15.71 41.88
N ILE A 141 -32.50 14.62 42.65
CA ILE A 141 -32.55 14.58 44.13
C ILE A 141 -31.82 13.30 44.62
N ASP A 142 -30.93 13.49 45.60
CA ASP A 142 -30.05 12.52 46.29
C ASP A 142 -30.58 12.09 47.69
N LEU A 143 -29.91 11.04 48.23
CA LEU A 143 -29.67 10.66 49.65
C LEU A 143 -30.43 9.43 50.21
N PRO A 144 -29.92 8.73 51.26
CA PRO A 144 -28.51 8.44 51.65
C PRO A 144 -28.25 6.97 52.08
N ALA A 145 -26.96 6.62 52.27
CA ALA A 145 -26.44 5.34 52.78
C ALA A 145 -26.46 5.22 54.33
N PRO A 146 -26.18 4.02 54.88
CA PRO A 146 -25.08 3.95 55.87
C PRO A 146 -24.18 2.69 55.76
N ASN A 147 -22.93 2.87 56.20
CA ASN A 147 -21.86 1.87 56.40
C ASN A 147 -21.98 1.22 57.81
N PRO A 148 -21.34 0.06 58.11
CA PRO A 148 -20.04 0.10 58.80
C PRO A 148 -19.09 -1.08 58.47
N SER A 149 -17.98 -1.13 59.20
CA SER A 149 -16.61 -1.51 58.80
C SER A 149 -15.94 -2.66 59.58
N TYR A 150 -14.79 -3.14 59.04
CA TYR A 150 -13.64 -3.88 59.64
C TYR A 150 -13.68 -5.42 59.82
N ILE A 151 -12.67 -6.13 59.25
CA ILE A 151 -11.65 -7.00 59.92
C ILE A 151 -10.72 -7.73 58.90
N SER A 152 -9.41 -7.47 59.03
CA SER A 152 -8.16 -8.28 58.96
C SER A 152 -7.83 -9.41 57.94
N ARG A 153 -6.67 -9.21 57.26
CA ARG A 153 -5.56 -10.07 56.71
C ARG A 153 -5.33 -11.52 57.28
N PRO A 154 -4.32 -12.34 56.84
CA PRO A 154 -3.58 -12.52 55.56
C PRO A 154 -3.25 -14.02 55.20
N SER A 155 -2.58 -14.32 54.07
CA SER A 155 -1.50 -15.34 53.98
C SER A 155 -0.86 -15.51 52.58
N THR A 156 0.47 -15.38 52.52
CA THR A 156 1.41 -16.07 51.60
C THR A 156 1.96 -17.32 52.33
N PRO A 157 2.92 -18.16 51.85
CA PRO A 157 3.57 -18.35 50.53
C PRO A 157 3.64 -19.85 50.09
N LYS A 158 4.26 -20.19 48.93
CA LYS A 158 5.29 -21.26 48.81
C LYS A 158 5.75 -21.54 47.37
N SER A 159 6.96 -22.08 47.31
CA SER A 159 7.93 -22.16 46.22
C SER A 159 8.28 -23.61 45.82
N ARG A 160 8.60 -23.82 44.52
CA ARG A 160 9.50 -24.85 43.89
C ARG A 160 9.15 -26.36 44.08
N PRO A 161 9.80 -27.31 43.35
CA PRO A 161 10.31 -27.37 41.96
C PRO A 161 9.85 -28.69 41.27
N SER A 162 10.57 -29.17 40.23
CA SER A 162 10.49 -30.50 39.55
C SER A 162 9.41 -30.66 38.46
N SER A 163 9.60 -31.37 37.35
CA SER A 163 10.76 -31.96 36.68
C SER A 163 10.33 -32.25 35.23
N ALA A 164 11.29 -32.19 34.31
CA ALA A 164 11.38 -32.94 33.06
C ALA A 164 10.10 -33.62 32.49
N PHE A 165 9.63 -33.13 31.35
CA PHE A 165 9.14 -33.98 30.27
C PHE A 165 9.47 -33.32 28.93
N MET A 166 10.54 -33.81 28.30
CA MET A 166 10.79 -33.60 26.87
C MET A 166 9.79 -34.44 26.07
N PRO A 167 9.03 -33.87 25.13
CA PRO A 167 8.41 -34.66 24.09
C PRO A 167 9.47 -34.96 23.03
N GLN A 168 9.77 -36.25 22.87
CA GLN A 168 10.61 -36.78 21.81
C GLN A 168 10.12 -36.29 20.43
N SER A 169 11.06 -35.73 19.67
CA SER A 169 10.87 -35.43 18.26
C SER A 169 10.61 -36.74 17.49
N PRO A 170 9.56 -36.83 16.65
CA PRO A 170 9.50 -37.93 15.72
C PRO A 170 10.61 -37.70 14.68
N SER A 171 11.57 -38.63 14.66
CA SER A 171 12.52 -38.82 13.57
C SER A 171 11.77 -38.80 12.24
N ARG A 172 11.87 -37.68 11.52
CA ARG A 172 11.63 -37.68 10.08
C ARG A 172 12.92 -38.10 9.42
N ARG A 173 12.93 -39.39 9.06
CA ARG A 173 13.76 -39.95 7.98
C ARG A 173 13.66 -39.03 6.76
N GLY A 174 14.78 -38.90 6.04
CA GLY A 174 14.88 -38.13 4.81
C GLY A 174 13.84 -38.53 3.75
N GLU A 175 13.72 -37.67 2.73
CA GLU A 175 12.64 -37.55 1.71
C GLU A 175 11.58 -36.52 2.13
N ASN A 176 11.40 -35.34 1.51
CA ASN A 176 11.76 -34.84 0.19
C ASN A 176 12.12 -33.35 0.31
N ILE A 177 13.25 -32.95 -0.28
CA ILE A 177 13.45 -31.57 -0.72
C ILE A 177 12.32 -31.32 -1.73
N GLY A 178 11.42 -30.38 -1.44
CA GLY A 178 10.39 -30.00 -2.42
C GLY A 178 11.05 -29.60 -3.74
N PRO A 179 10.35 -29.73 -4.89
CA PRO A 179 10.94 -29.34 -6.16
C PRO A 179 11.45 -27.90 -6.06
N SER A 180 12.72 -27.69 -6.43
CA SER A 180 13.28 -26.34 -6.55
C SER A 180 12.37 -25.53 -7.46
N GLU A 181 11.94 -24.34 -7.03
CA GLU A 181 11.03 -23.51 -7.80
C GLU A 181 11.80 -22.87 -8.96
N MET A 182 11.82 -23.53 -10.12
CA MET A 182 12.62 -23.09 -11.25
C MET A 182 11.90 -22.01 -12.07
N PRO A 183 12.61 -20.99 -12.58
CA PRO A 183 12.03 -19.94 -13.42
C PRO A 183 11.23 -20.48 -14.61
N ASN A 184 11.76 -21.52 -15.27
CA ASN A 184 11.16 -22.10 -16.47
C ASN A 184 9.78 -22.73 -16.21
N ASP A 185 9.55 -23.26 -15.00
CA ASP A 185 8.26 -23.86 -14.62
C ASP A 185 7.14 -22.82 -14.57
N TYR A 186 7.49 -21.58 -14.21
CA TYR A 186 6.57 -20.45 -14.20
C TYR A 186 6.32 -19.92 -15.62
N VAL A 187 7.35 -19.88 -16.47
CA VAL A 187 7.18 -19.48 -17.88
C VAL A 187 6.30 -20.46 -18.63
N GLN A 188 6.53 -21.77 -18.47
CA GLN A 188 5.69 -22.81 -19.06
C GLN A 188 4.26 -22.72 -18.55
N TRP A 189 4.07 -22.51 -17.25
CA TRP A 189 2.75 -22.31 -16.67
C TRP A 189 2.04 -21.08 -17.25
N LEU A 190 2.68 -19.91 -17.32
CA LEU A 190 2.09 -18.72 -17.92
C LEU A 190 1.77 -18.92 -19.42
N SER A 191 2.52 -19.79 -20.10
CA SER A 191 2.30 -20.11 -21.52
C SER A 191 1.14 -21.11 -21.72
N ALA A 192 0.89 -21.98 -20.74
CA ALA A 192 -0.13 -23.04 -20.83
C ALA A 192 -1.57 -22.53 -20.65
N PHE A 193 -1.75 -21.37 -20.02
CA PHE A 193 -3.07 -20.81 -19.71
C PHE A 193 -3.27 -19.45 -20.40
N LYS A 194 -4.53 -19.11 -20.66
CA LYS A 194 -4.94 -17.72 -20.90
C LYS A 194 -5.14 -17.00 -19.57
N GLY A 195 -5.02 -15.67 -19.58
CA GLY A 195 -5.23 -14.87 -18.36
C GLY A 195 -6.66 -15.00 -17.84
N THR A 196 -7.59 -15.23 -18.75
CA THR A 196 -9.03 -15.37 -18.52
C THR A 196 -9.45 -16.78 -18.05
N ASP A 197 -8.52 -17.74 -18.00
CA ASP A 197 -8.83 -19.13 -17.69
C ASP A 197 -9.08 -19.31 -16.19
N LEU A 198 -10.29 -19.75 -15.82
CA LEU A 198 -10.68 -19.99 -14.44
C LEU A 198 -9.85 -21.09 -13.75
N THR A 199 -9.17 -21.94 -14.51
CA THR A 199 -8.30 -22.99 -14.00
C THR A 199 -6.87 -22.50 -13.71
N MET A 200 -6.53 -21.28 -14.12
CA MET A 200 -5.23 -20.68 -13.85
C MET A 200 -5.10 -20.34 -12.36
N ASP A 201 -4.17 -21.01 -11.68
CA ASP A 201 -4.05 -20.90 -10.22
C ASP A 201 -3.50 -19.54 -9.74
N VAL A 202 -4.37 -18.75 -9.10
CA VAL A 202 -4.02 -17.48 -8.45
C VAL A 202 -2.95 -17.65 -7.38
N ASN A 203 -2.89 -18.80 -6.67
CA ASN A 203 -1.85 -19.03 -5.66
C ASN A 203 -0.48 -19.22 -6.28
N LYS A 204 -0.40 -19.80 -7.48
CA LYS A 204 0.84 -19.88 -8.26
C LYS A 204 1.29 -18.50 -8.71
N ALA A 205 0.38 -17.61 -9.11
CA ALA A 205 0.69 -16.18 -9.35
C ALA A 205 1.23 -15.48 -8.09
N LYS A 206 0.58 -15.67 -6.93
CA LYS A 206 1.04 -15.14 -5.63
C LYS A 206 2.45 -15.60 -5.29
N LYS A 207 2.77 -16.85 -5.60
CA LYS A 207 4.10 -17.44 -5.38
C LYS A 207 5.13 -16.85 -6.34
N LEU A 208 4.79 -16.72 -7.62
CA LEU A 208 5.64 -16.03 -8.61
C LEU A 208 5.99 -14.61 -8.14
N ARG A 209 5.00 -13.83 -7.69
CA ARG A 209 5.22 -12.49 -7.12
C ARG A 209 6.22 -12.51 -5.96
N MET A 210 6.15 -13.51 -5.09
CA MET A 210 7.08 -13.64 -3.96
C MET A 210 8.50 -13.93 -4.45
N LEU A 211 8.66 -14.85 -5.41
CA LEU A 211 9.96 -15.18 -6.00
C LEU A 211 10.58 -13.95 -6.68
N LEU A 212 9.80 -13.24 -7.52
CA LEU A 212 10.25 -12.01 -8.18
C LEU A 212 10.72 -10.90 -7.22
N ARG A 213 10.23 -10.91 -5.98
CA ARG A 213 10.57 -9.89 -4.97
C ARG A 213 11.72 -10.30 -4.05
N HIS A 214 11.87 -11.60 -3.80
CA HIS A 214 12.66 -12.11 -2.67
C HIS A 214 13.72 -13.13 -3.05
N GLU A 215 13.69 -13.70 -4.25
CA GLU A 215 14.78 -14.54 -4.75
C GLU A 215 15.97 -13.72 -5.24
N THR A 216 17.06 -14.42 -5.54
CA THR A 216 18.28 -13.81 -6.11
C THR A 216 18.00 -13.12 -7.44
N THR A 217 18.79 -12.09 -7.74
CA THR A 217 18.75 -11.44 -9.07
C THR A 217 19.02 -12.41 -10.22
N GLY A 218 19.84 -13.44 -10.00
CA GLY A 218 20.06 -14.51 -10.97
C GLY A 218 18.79 -15.30 -11.31
N TRP A 219 17.94 -15.59 -10.31
CA TRP A 219 16.63 -16.22 -10.55
C TRP A 219 15.73 -15.32 -11.39
N VAL A 220 15.67 -14.03 -11.06
CA VAL A 220 14.87 -13.04 -11.80
C VAL A 220 15.39 -12.89 -13.23
N ALA A 221 16.70 -12.79 -13.42
CA ALA A 221 17.32 -12.72 -14.74
C ALA A 221 16.98 -13.96 -15.59
N ALA A 222 17.13 -15.16 -15.04
CA ALA A 222 16.76 -16.40 -15.74
C ALA A 222 15.26 -16.47 -16.10
N PHE A 223 14.37 -15.96 -15.23
CA PHE A 223 12.94 -15.84 -15.54
C PHE A 223 12.70 -14.86 -16.71
N LEU A 224 13.40 -13.73 -16.72
CA LEU A 224 13.29 -12.70 -17.76
C LEU A 224 13.84 -13.19 -19.10
N ASP A 225 15.02 -13.82 -19.11
CA ASP A 225 15.68 -14.37 -20.30
C ASP A 225 14.86 -15.48 -20.96
N ALA A 226 14.14 -16.26 -20.16
CA ALA A 226 13.17 -17.25 -20.64
C ALA A 226 11.88 -16.61 -21.20
N GLY A 227 11.75 -15.29 -21.23
CA GLY A 227 10.57 -14.57 -21.74
C GLY A 227 9.44 -14.43 -20.73
N GLY A 228 9.70 -14.65 -19.43
CA GLY A 228 8.66 -14.67 -18.40
C GLY A 228 7.88 -13.37 -18.26
N TYR A 229 8.54 -12.21 -18.41
CA TYR A 229 7.83 -10.93 -18.35
C TYR A 229 6.91 -10.70 -19.56
N ALA A 230 7.32 -11.09 -20.77
CA ALA A 230 6.45 -11.06 -21.94
C ALA A 230 5.19 -11.90 -21.71
N ARG A 231 5.33 -13.07 -21.07
CA ARG A 231 4.18 -13.90 -20.70
C ARG A 231 3.27 -13.24 -19.65
N ILE A 232 3.82 -12.54 -18.66
CA ILE A 232 2.98 -11.75 -17.72
C ILE A 232 2.20 -10.68 -18.49
N LEU A 233 2.82 -10.00 -19.44
CA LEU A 233 2.14 -8.99 -20.28
C LEU A 233 1.06 -9.60 -21.18
N ASP A 234 1.28 -10.80 -21.73
CA ASP A 234 0.25 -11.54 -22.48
C ASP A 234 -0.96 -11.86 -21.58
N ARG A 235 -0.73 -12.35 -20.35
CA ARG A 235 -1.81 -12.63 -19.37
C ARG A 235 -2.54 -11.37 -18.92
N LEU A 236 -1.84 -10.26 -18.75
CA LEU A 236 -2.47 -8.97 -18.48
C LEU A 236 -3.32 -8.51 -19.66
N GLN A 237 -2.83 -8.63 -20.89
CA GLN A 237 -3.60 -8.24 -22.07
C GLN A 237 -4.89 -9.07 -22.18
N ASP A 238 -4.80 -10.38 -22.02
CA ASP A 238 -5.97 -11.27 -21.97
C ASP A 238 -7.03 -10.81 -20.98
N LEU A 239 -6.62 -10.38 -19.77
CA LEU A 239 -7.50 -9.90 -18.70
C LEU A 239 -8.11 -8.53 -19.01
N LEU A 240 -7.39 -7.68 -19.75
CA LEU A 240 -7.85 -6.35 -20.15
C LEU A 240 -8.83 -6.39 -21.32
N ASP A 241 -8.71 -7.40 -22.19
CA ASP A 241 -9.60 -7.59 -23.34
C ASP A 241 -10.96 -8.21 -22.96
N ILE A 242 -11.14 -8.67 -21.72
CA ILE A 242 -12.39 -9.28 -21.27
C ILE A 242 -13.47 -8.22 -21.03
N GLU A 243 -14.70 -8.53 -21.43
CA GLU A 243 -15.90 -7.89 -20.88
C GLU A 243 -16.25 -8.49 -19.51
N TRP A 244 -15.88 -7.78 -18.44
CA TRP A 244 -16.18 -8.17 -17.07
C TRP A 244 -17.70 -8.26 -16.83
N ARG A 245 -18.17 -9.44 -16.42
CA ARG A 245 -19.50 -9.62 -15.82
C ARG A 245 -19.29 -9.95 -14.35
N GLU A 246 -19.89 -9.14 -13.46
CA GLU A 246 -19.67 -9.17 -12.00
C GLU A 246 -19.81 -10.56 -11.37
N GLU A 247 -20.62 -11.45 -11.95
CA GLU A 247 -20.88 -12.79 -11.41
C GLU A 247 -19.79 -13.85 -11.73
N GLN A 248 -18.89 -13.60 -12.71
CA GLN A 248 -18.00 -14.64 -13.25
C GLN A 248 -16.50 -14.40 -13.03
N HIS A 249 -16.08 -13.15 -12.82
CA HIS A 249 -14.66 -12.80 -12.75
C HIS A 249 -14.40 -11.86 -11.57
N ASP A 250 -13.74 -12.38 -10.53
CA ASP A 250 -13.12 -11.56 -9.48
C ASP A 250 -11.74 -11.09 -9.98
N ASP A 251 -11.33 -9.88 -9.61
CA ASP A 251 -10.13 -9.20 -10.09
C ASP A 251 -8.82 -9.83 -9.56
N GLN A 252 -8.89 -10.98 -8.86
CA GLN A 252 -7.75 -11.58 -8.16
C GLN A 252 -6.57 -11.90 -9.08
N MET A 253 -6.83 -12.44 -10.28
CA MET A 253 -5.74 -12.77 -11.20
C MET A 253 -5.10 -11.49 -11.76
N LEU A 254 -5.91 -10.50 -12.16
CA LEU A 254 -5.44 -9.18 -12.57
C LEU A 254 -4.58 -8.56 -11.48
N TYR A 255 -5.08 -8.55 -10.25
CA TYR A 255 -4.37 -8.02 -9.10
C TYR A 255 -3.01 -8.70 -8.90
N GLU A 256 -2.94 -10.02 -8.92
CA GLU A 256 -1.67 -10.73 -8.72
C GLU A 256 -0.70 -10.57 -9.91
N MET A 257 -1.20 -10.49 -11.14
CA MET A 257 -0.36 -10.16 -12.30
C MET A 257 0.24 -8.75 -12.18
N LEU A 258 -0.57 -7.74 -11.81
CA LEU A 258 -0.08 -6.37 -11.56
C LEU A 258 0.95 -6.32 -10.44
N ARG A 259 0.75 -7.12 -9.38
CA ARG A 259 1.74 -7.21 -8.30
C ARG A 259 3.02 -7.92 -8.73
N CYS A 260 2.98 -8.85 -9.69
CA CYS A 260 4.19 -9.41 -10.30
C CYS A 260 4.97 -8.32 -11.07
N VAL A 261 4.27 -7.46 -11.83
CA VAL A 261 4.89 -6.30 -12.50
C VAL A 261 5.54 -5.37 -11.47
N LYS A 262 4.85 -5.06 -10.38
CA LYS A 262 5.44 -4.24 -9.29
C LYS A 262 6.63 -4.92 -8.63
N ALA A 263 6.60 -6.24 -8.45
CA ALA A 263 7.69 -7.01 -7.84
C ALA A 263 8.98 -6.94 -8.68
N LEU A 264 8.89 -6.94 -10.02
CA LEU A 264 10.06 -6.73 -10.89
C LEU A 264 10.78 -5.40 -10.59
N GLY A 265 10.06 -4.39 -10.13
CA GLY A 265 10.62 -3.10 -9.73
C GLY A 265 11.54 -3.15 -8.50
N THR A 266 11.70 -4.28 -7.82
CA THR A 266 12.62 -4.40 -6.67
C THR A 266 14.03 -4.86 -7.03
N SER A 267 14.31 -5.13 -8.31
CA SER A 267 15.65 -5.47 -8.81
C SER A 267 16.03 -4.61 -10.01
N GLU A 268 17.32 -4.37 -10.26
CA GLU A 268 17.72 -3.56 -11.42
C GLU A 268 17.48 -4.30 -12.74
N VAL A 269 17.72 -5.61 -12.79
CA VAL A 269 17.39 -6.44 -13.97
C VAL A 269 15.90 -6.41 -14.31
N GLY A 270 15.04 -6.41 -13.28
CA GLY A 270 13.60 -6.24 -13.45
C GLY A 270 13.24 -4.83 -13.93
N LYS A 271 13.83 -3.77 -13.34
CA LYS A 271 13.65 -2.39 -13.82
C LYS A 271 14.06 -2.23 -15.29
N GLN A 272 15.16 -2.85 -15.73
CA GLN A 272 15.57 -2.84 -17.14
C GLN A 272 14.52 -3.50 -18.05
N ALA A 273 13.99 -4.66 -17.67
CA ALA A 273 12.92 -5.32 -18.42
C ALA A 273 11.64 -4.47 -18.49
N LEU A 274 11.25 -3.81 -17.39
CA LEU A 274 10.11 -2.90 -17.36
C LEU A 274 10.29 -1.72 -18.34
N ARG A 275 11.50 -1.13 -18.41
CA ARG A 275 11.82 -0.06 -19.36
C ARG A 275 11.80 -0.56 -20.82
N ALA A 276 12.30 -1.78 -21.06
CA ALA A 276 12.35 -2.36 -22.40
C ALA A 276 10.95 -2.64 -22.99
N ALA A 277 9.95 -2.95 -22.17
CA ALA A 277 8.58 -3.22 -22.63
C ALA A 277 7.65 -1.99 -22.61
N HIS A 278 8.16 -0.82 -22.21
CA HIS A 278 7.40 0.42 -22.17
C HIS A 278 6.85 0.78 -23.56
N PRO A 279 5.59 1.28 -23.70
CA PRO A 279 4.66 1.75 -22.66
C PRO A 279 3.67 0.69 -22.14
N ARG A 280 3.83 -0.60 -22.47
CA ARG A 280 2.90 -1.64 -21.99
C ARG A 280 3.15 -1.93 -20.50
N PRO A 281 2.10 -2.12 -19.68
CA PRO A 281 0.65 -2.15 -20.00
C PRO A 281 -0.09 -0.83 -19.67
N PHE A 282 0.61 0.29 -19.45
CA PHE A 282 0.07 1.43 -18.71
C PHE A 282 -1.11 2.14 -19.38
N LEU A 283 -1.11 2.30 -20.70
CA LEU A 283 -2.22 2.95 -21.41
C LEU A 283 -3.52 2.16 -21.28
N ALA A 284 -3.46 0.83 -21.41
CA ALA A 284 -4.63 -0.03 -21.24
C ALA A 284 -5.13 -0.04 -19.79
N LEU A 285 -4.23 0.04 -18.81
CA LEU A 285 -4.61 0.19 -17.40
C LEU A 285 -5.27 1.53 -17.09
N SER A 286 -4.82 2.61 -17.75
CA SER A 286 -5.45 3.94 -17.64
C SER A 286 -6.89 3.89 -18.19
N ALA A 287 -7.07 3.32 -19.37
CA ALA A 287 -8.40 3.13 -19.96
C ALA A 287 -9.31 2.28 -19.06
N LEU A 288 -8.80 1.19 -18.50
CA LEU A 288 -9.54 0.34 -17.56
C LEU A 288 -9.98 1.13 -16.32
N LEU A 289 -9.04 1.80 -15.65
CA LEU A 289 -9.27 2.49 -14.36
C LEU A 289 -10.35 3.58 -14.45
N PHE A 290 -10.43 4.27 -15.58
CA PHE A 290 -11.37 5.36 -15.79
C PHE A 290 -12.59 4.99 -16.64
N SER A 291 -12.80 3.69 -16.87
CA SER A 291 -14.00 3.16 -17.52
C SER A 291 -15.02 2.64 -16.51
N GLU A 292 -16.21 2.30 -17.00
CA GLU A 292 -17.21 1.55 -16.22
C GLU A 292 -16.75 0.11 -15.91
N LYS A 293 -15.73 -0.40 -16.63
CA LYS A 293 -15.16 -1.74 -16.44
C LYS A 293 -14.03 -1.77 -15.40
N LYS A 294 -13.82 -0.68 -14.63
CA LYS A 294 -12.76 -0.62 -13.62
C LYS A 294 -12.92 -1.75 -12.57
N PRO A 295 -11.81 -2.28 -12.02
CA PRO A 295 -11.86 -3.35 -11.01
C PRO A 295 -12.83 -3.03 -9.86
N GLY A 296 -13.59 -3.98 -9.35
CA GLY A 296 -14.47 -3.76 -8.20
C GLY A 296 -13.68 -3.50 -6.91
N GLU A 297 -12.57 -4.22 -6.74
CA GLU A 297 -11.73 -4.16 -5.54
C GLU A 297 -10.80 -2.94 -5.53
N LEU A 298 -10.87 -2.14 -4.46
CA LEU A 298 -10.03 -0.93 -4.31
C LEU A 298 -8.53 -1.23 -4.31
N ALA A 299 -8.13 -2.36 -3.72
CA ALA A 299 -6.73 -2.79 -3.73
C ALA A 299 -6.20 -3.02 -5.16
N CYS A 300 -7.05 -3.52 -6.06
CA CYS A 300 -6.70 -3.72 -7.47
C CYS A 300 -6.56 -2.38 -8.21
N ARG A 301 -7.44 -1.42 -7.94
CA ARG A 301 -7.27 -0.05 -8.48
C ARG A 301 -6.03 0.63 -7.92
N GLN A 302 -5.77 0.46 -6.62
CA GLN A 302 -4.62 1.06 -5.96
C GLN A 302 -3.30 0.60 -6.57
N ILE A 303 -3.14 -0.70 -6.86
CA ILE A 303 -1.90 -1.19 -7.49
C ILE A 303 -1.66 -0.57 -8.89
N ILE A 304 -2.72 -0.24 -9.64
CA ILE A 304 -2.60 0.48 -10.92
C ILE A 304 -2.02 1.88 -10.69
N VAL A 305 -2.56 2.63 -9.74
CA VAL A 305 -2.09 3.98 -9.40
C VAL A 305 -0.66 3.95 -8.83
N GLU A 306 -0.33 2.93 -8.03
CA GLU A 306 1.04 2.71 -7.55
C GLU A 306 2.03 2.44 -8.70
N LEU A 307 1.61 1.72 -9.74
CA LEU A 307 2.42 1.50 -10.94
C LEU A 307 2.61 2.78 -11.77
N PHE A 308 1.62 3.68 -11.78
CA PHE A 308 1.76 5.01 -12.40
C PHE A 308 2.75 5.87 -11.60
N LEU A 309 2.62 5.88 -10.28
CA LEU A 309 3.56 6.58 -9.39
C LEU A 309 4.99 6.03 -9.54
N PHE A 310 5.12 4.71 -9.65
CA PHE A 310 6.40 4.04 -9.85
C PHE A 310 7.10 4.45 -11.16
N GLN A 311 6.41 5.01 -12.15
CA GLN A 311 7.07 5.53 -13.36
C GLN A 311 8.10 6.61 -13.01
N PHE A 312 7.79 7.49 -12.06
CA PHE A 312 8.73 8.51 -11.62
C PHE A 312 9.99 7.91 -11.01
N GLU A 313 9.90 6.79 -10.28
CA GLU A 313 11.06 6.07 -9.76
C GLU A 313 11.81 5.33 -10.87
N LEU A 314 11.08 4.65 -11.75
CA LEU A 314 11.62 3.83 -12.83
C LEU A 314 12.46 4.67 -13.81
N TYR A 315 12.02 5.89 -14.09
CA TYR A 315 12.67 6.82 -15.01
C TYR A 315 13.35 7.99 -14.31
N ASN A 316 13.43 7.99 -12.98
CA ASN A 316 14.07 9.08 -12.28
C ASN A 316 15.50 9.21 -12.80
N LYS A 317 15.87 10.45 -13.14
CA LYS A 317 17.24 10.79 -13.53
C LYS A 317 18.07 10.47 -12.30
N GLN A 318 18.91 9.44 -12.35
CA GLN A 318 19.92 9.24 -11.31
C GLN A 318 20.56 10.61 -11.07
N ALA A 319 20.43 11.11 -9.83
CA ALA A 319 21.21 12.26 -9.39
C ALA A 319 22.65 11.91 -9.75
N THR A 320 23.20 12.63 -10.72
CA THR A 320 24.59 12.50 -11.13
C THR A 320 25.42 12.49 -9.86
N SER A 321 26.00 11.33 -9.52
CA SER A 321 27.05 11.30 -8.51
C SER A 321 28.09 12.34 -8.93
N PRO A 322 28.46 13.29 -8.06
CA PRO A 322 29.47 14.27 -8.39
C PRO A 322 30.86 13.60 -8.32
N ALA A 323 31.24 12.84 -9.36
CA ALA A 323 32.59 12.38 -9.71
C ALA A 323 32.44 11.27 -10.75
N THR A 324 32.64 11.49 -12.05
CA THR A 324 33.93 11.77 -12.66
C THR A 324 33.66 12.25 -14.08
N ARG A 325 34.26 13.39 -14.43
CA ARG A 325 34.18 14.00 -15.76
C ARG A 325 35.07 13.18 -16.72
N ALA A 326 34.63 11.98 -17.09
CA ALA A 326 35.23 11.23 -18.18
C ALA A 326 34.50 11.63 -19.47
N SER A 327 35.14 12.51 -20.22
CA SER A 327 34.79 12.92 -21.57
C SER A 327 34.68 11.71 -22.50
N ARG A 328 33.45 11.24 -22.75
CA ARG A 328 33.09 10.49 -23.97
C ARG A 328 32.26 11.41 -24.86
N PRO A 329 32.54 11.49 -26.17
CA PRO A 329 31.72 12.27 -27.08
C PRO A 329 30.32 11.67 -27.11
N ALA A 330 29.34 12.46 -26.67
CA ALA A 330 27.93 12.14 -26.70
C ALA A 330 27.47 12.08 -28.16
N THR A 331 27.25 10.87 -28.67
CA THR A 331 26.29 10.66 -29.74
C THR A 331 24.91 11.10 -29.21
N PRO A 332 24.19 12.02 -29.89
CA PRO A 332 22.86 12.41 -29.45
C PRO A 332 21.91 11.24 -29.68
N VAL A 333 21.58 10.51 -28.62
CA VAL A 333 20.51 9.49 -28.65
C VAL A 333 19.18 10.25 -28.69
N PRO A 334 18.34 10.08 -29.73
CA PRO A 334 17.08 10.78 -29.86
C PRO A 334 16.03 10.24 -28.87
N THR A 335 15.21 11.15 -28.34
CA THR A 335 14.03 10.95 -27.48
C THR A 335 14.29 10.52 -26.02
N SER A 336 14.62 11.50 -25.17
CA SER A 336 14.45 11.34 -23.71
C SER A 336 12.97 11.11 -23.42
N PHE A 337 12.59 9.91 -23.00
CA PHE A 337 11.25 9.62 -22.50
C PHE A 337 10.88 10.65 -21.40
N ASN A 338 9.84 11.46 -21.66
CA ASN A 338 9.34 12.42 -20.68
C ASN A 338 8.31 11.72 -19.78
N VAL A 339 8.78 11.24 -18.63
CA VAL A 339 7.96 10.53 -17.63
C VAL A 339 6.80 11.37 -17.12
N THR A 340 7.02 12.67 -16.93
CA THR A 340 6.06 13.64 -16.41
C THR A 340 4.85 13.76 -17.34
N TYR A 341 5.12 13.96 -18.63
CA TYR A 341 4.08 14.06 -19.64
C TYR A 341 3.39 12.71 -19.88
N PHE A 342 4.13 11.60 -19.87
CA PHE A 342 3.55 10.27 -19.97
C PHE A 342 2.57 9.98 -18.82
N VAL A 343 2.96 10.22 -17.57
CA VAL A 343 2.07 10.03 -16.41
C VAL A 343 0.87 10.98 -16.49
N ARG A 344 1.05 12.22 -16.95
CA ARG A 344 -0.07 13.14 -17.21
C ARG A 344 -1.05 12.55 -18.22
N GLN A 345 -0.57 11.95 -19.32
CA GLN A 345 -1.42 11.28 -20.30
C GLN A 345 -2.19 10.11 -19.70
N LEU A 346 -1.59 9.31 -18.80
CA LEU A 346 -2.29 8.22 -18.11
C LEU A 346 -3.46 8.71 -17.25
N LEU A 347 -3.51 9.98 -16.88
CA LEU A 347 -4.60 10.59 -16.08
C LEU A 347 -5.63 11.32 -16.95
N LEU A 348 -5.42 11.33 -18.27
CA LEU A 348 -6.26 11.94 -19.29
C LEU A 348 -6.68 10.85 -20.28
N PRO A 349 -7.48 9.86 -19.86
CA PRO A 349 -7.93 8.79 -20.76
C PRO A 349 -8.65 9.41 -21.96
N GLU A 350 -8.38 8.89 -23.15
CA GLU A 350 -9.07 9.32 -24.37
C GLU A 350 -10.57 9.06 -24.21
N GLY A 351 -11.35 10.13 -24.28
CA GLY A 351 -12.80 10.07 -24.25
C GLY A 351 -13.37 10.78 -25.47
N ASP A 352 -14.51 10.28 -25.97
CA ASP A 352 -15.23 10.95 -27.04
C ASP A 352 -15.53 12.39 -26.63
N ASP A 353 -15.03 13.34 -27.41
CA ASP A 353 -15.31 14.75 -27.23
C ASP A 353 -16.74 15.05 -27.68
N LYS A 354 -17.70 14.72 -26.83
CA LYS A 354 -19.14 14.97 -27.03
C LYS A 354 -19.46 16.46 -27.15
N THR A 355 -18.47 17.35 -26.91
CA THR A 355 -18.65 18.79 -27.08
C THR A 355 -18.73 19.21 -28.54
N LYS A 356 -18.17 18.39 -29.45
CA LYS A 356 -18.31 18.55 -30.89
C LYS A 356 -19.76 18.40 -31.36
N ASP A 357 -20.58 17.69 -30.59
CA ASP A 357 -22.01 17.47 -30.86
C ASP A 357 -22.91 18.56 -30.25
N TYR A 358 -22.34 19.51 -29.50
CA TYR A 358 -23.10 20.58 -28.87
C TYR A 358 -23.35 21.73 -29.85
N HIS A 359 -24.50 22.39 -29.71
CA HIS A 359 -24.78 23.64 -30.43
C HIS A 359 -23.81 24.75 -30.03
N ASP A 360 -23.52 25.69 -30.94
CA ASP A 360 -22.55 26.77 -30.79
C ASP A 360 -22.69 27.57 -29.47
N PHE A 361 -23.92 27.82 -29.01
CA PHE A 361 -24.16 28.54 -27.75
C PHE A 361 -23.76 27.72 -26.50
N VAL A 362 -23.86 26.39 -26.58
CA VAL A 362 -23.42 25.46 -25.52
C VAL A 362 -21.91 25.32 -25.56
N GLN A 363 -21.31 25.26 -26.76
CA GLN A 363 -19.84 25.24 -26.92
C GLN A 363 -19.20 26.51 -26.32
N ALA A 364 -19.82 27.68 -26.53
CA ALA A 364 -19.35 28.95 -25.96
C ALA A 364 -19.36 28.99 -24.42
N ALA A 365 -20.29 28.25 -23.78
CA ALA A 365 -20.37 28.15 -22.32
C ALA A 365 -19.61 26.93 -21.76
N HIS A 366 -19.25 25.96 -22.60
CA HIS A 366 -18.63 24.72 -22.18
C HIS A 366 -17.18 24.98 -21.76
N ARG A 367 -16.89 24.75 -20.48
CA ARG A 367 -15.52 24.78 -19.97
C ARG A 367 -14.94 23.36 -20.00
N PRO A 368 -13.79 23.12 -20.65
CA PRO A 368 -13.19 21.80 -20.70
C PRO A 368 -12.81 21.34 -19.29
N ARG A 369 -13.18 20.10 -18.96
CA ARG A 369 -12.87 19.44 -17.69
C ARG A 369 -12.04 18.20 -17.98
N ILE A 370 -10.81 18.43 -18.43
CA ILE A 370 -9.95 17.37 -18.96
C ILE A 370 -9.64 16.28 -17.92
N PHE A 371 -9.61 16.63 -16.63
CA PHE A 371 -9.41 15.69 -15.53
C PHE A 371 -10.72 15.16 -14.93
N LYS A 372 -11.87 15.34 -15.60
CA LYS A 372 -13.17 14.94 -15.06
C LYS A 372 -13.19 13.46 -14.66
N ALA A 373 -12.63 12.56 -15.47
CA ALA A 373 -12.59 11.13 -15.17
C ALA A 373 -11.80 10.83 -13.89
N TRP A 374 -10.62 11.47 -13.73
CA TRP A 374 -9.80 11.31 -12.54
C TRP A 374 -10.44 11.90 -11.28
N VAL A 375 -11.02 13.11 -11.38
CA VAL A 375 -11.74 13.72 -10.25
C VAL A 375 -13.00 12.92 -9.90
N GLN A 376 -13.67 12.34 -10.90
CA GLN A 376 -14.83 11.47 -10.66
C GLN A 376 -14.44 10.22 -9.88
N GLU A 377 -13.30 9.59 -10.16
CA GLU A 377 -12.82 8.44 -9.38
C GLU A 377 -12.67 8.80 -7.89
N LEU A 378 -12.06 9.95 -7.58
CA LEU A 378 -11.96 10.42 -6.19
C LEU A 378 -13.33 10.78 -5.60
N SER A 379 -14.23 11.35 -6.41
CA SER A 379 -15.59 11.70 -5.99
C SER A 379 -16.43 10.46 -5.66
N ASP A 380 -16.24 9.36 -6.39
CA ASP A 380 -16.92 8.09 -6.10
C ASP A 380 -16.47 7.57 -4.73
N ILE A 381 -15.17 7.64 -4.41
CA ILE A 381 -14.67 7.27 -3.08
C ILE A 381 -15.27 8.16 -1.99
N CYS A 382 -15.36 9.48 -2.23
CA CYS A 382 -16.06 10.40 -1.33
C CYS A 382 -17.52 10.02 -1.10
N ARG A 383 -18.23 9.48 -2.10
CA ARG A 383 -19.65 9.12 -1.98
C ARG A 383 -19.82 7.78 -1.25
N ASP A 384 -18.99 6.80 -1.60
CA ASP A 384 -19.26 5.39 -1.29
C ASP A 384 -18.60 4.94 0.03
N TYR A 385 -17.50 5.59 0.45
CA TYR A 385 -16.72 5.17 1.63
C TYR A 385 -16.59 6.26 2.71
N PHE A 386 -17.04 7.49 2.43
CA PHE A 386 -16.83 8.64 3.32
C PHE A 386 -18.04 8.92 4.25
N TRP A 387 -18.68 7.87 4.74
CA TRP A 387 -19.90 7.93 5.54
C TRP A 387 -19.67 7.83 7.07
N ILE A 388 -18.45 7.53 7.52
CA ILE A 388 -18.07 7.44 8.94
C ILE A 388 -16.68 8.05 9.19
N MET A 389 -16.34 8.37 10.46
CA MET A 389 -15.04 8.95 10.87
C MET A 389 -14.70 10.34 10.29
N CYS A 390 -15.70 11.21 10.17
CA CYS A 390 -15.55 12.57 9.67
C CYS A 390 -15.71 13.65 10.76
N HIS A 391 -14.85 14.66 10.74
CA HIS A 391 -14.91 15.81 11.64
C HIS A 391 -14.91 17.10 10.82
N ALA A 392 -16.04 17.82 10.85
CA ALA A 392 -16.22 19.04 10.05
C ALA A 392 -15.23 20.17 10.40
N SER A 393 -14.64 20.13 11.60
CA SER A 393 -13.65 21.09 12.11
C SER A 393 -12.22 20.83 11.61
N ASN A 394 -11.94 19.68 11.01
CA ASN A 394 -10.58 19.37 10.55
C ASN A 394 -10.15 20.29 9.42
N THR A 395 -8.95 20.84 9.50
CA THR A 395 -8.38 21.75 8.51
C THR A 395 -7.57 20.99 7.46
N LEU A 396 -7.29 21.64 6.34
CA LEU A 396 -6.16 21.28 5.50
C LEU A 396 -4.89 21.72 6.27
N TRP A 397 -3.99 20.79 6.58
CA TRP A 397 -2.86 21.14 7.43
C TRP A 397 -1.90 22.09 6.72
N GLN A 398 -1.42 23.08 7.46
CA GLN A 398 -0.32 23.92 7.03
C GLN A 398 0.98 23.12 7.08
N LEU A 399 1.51 22.75 5.91
CA LEU A 399 2.67 21.84 5.80
C LEU A 399 3.88 22.29 6.62
N SER A 400 4.15 23.61 6.70
CA SER A 400 5.28 24.17 7.45
C SER A 400 5.25 23.85 8.95
N GLU A 401 4.08 23.51 9.49
CA GLU A 401 3.87 23.19 10.91
C GLU A 401 3.76 21.68 11.17
N VAL A 402 3.83 20.83 10.15
CA VAL A 402 3.70 19.37 10.28
C VAL A 402 5.06 18.74 10.57
N ASP A 403 5.14 17.83 11.54
CA ASP A 403 6.28 16.91 11.65
C ASP A 403 6.06 15.71 10.70
N GLU A 404 6.54 15.86 9.47
CA GLU A 404 6.37 14.84 8.42
C GLU A 404 6.98 13.49 8.81
N LYS A 405 8.13 13.49 9.50
CA LYS A 405 8.81 12.27 9.93
C LYS A 405 7.98 11.50 10.95
N LEU A 406 7.28 12.22 11.83
CA LEU A 406 6.39 11.61 12.81
C LEU A 406 5.17 10.96 12.13
N VAL A 407 4.59 11.61 11.13
CA VAL A 407 3.42 11.10 10.38
C VAL A 407 3.79 9.89 9.52
N GLU A 408 4.95 9.90 8.88
CA GLU A 408 5.41 8.81 8.01
C GLU A 408 5.99 7.61 8.77
N ARG A 409 6.26 7.77 10.06
CA ARG A 409 6.78 6.68 10.90
C ARG A 409 5.82 5.48 10.85
N PRO A 410 6.31 4.25 10.59
CA PRO A 410 5.47 3.06 10.64
C PRO A 410 4.79 2.93 12.01
N VAL A 411 3.46 2.91 12.01
CA VAL A 411 2.64 2.67 13.21
C VAL A 411 2.03 1.28 13.11
N ALA A 412 2.08 0.53 14.21
CA ALA A 412 1.40 -0.76 14.28
C ALA A 412 -0.12 -0.55 14.06
N PRO A 413 -0.79 -1.37 13.25
CA PRO A 413 -2.22 -1.20 13.01
C PRO A 413 -3.01 -1.27 14.33
N GLY A 414 -3.76 -0.20 14.64
CA GLY A 414 -4.65 -0.15 15.80
C GLY A 414 -5.95 -0.94 15.61
N GLY A 415 -6.80 -1.02 16.63
CA GLY A 415 -8.00 -1.87 16.60
C GLY A 415 -9.05 -1.58 15.52
N ALA A 416 -9.01 -0.39 14.88
CA ALA A 416 -9.93 0.02 13.81
C ALA A 416 -9.29 0.00 12.39
N THR A 417 -8.12 -0.64 12.23
CA THR A 417 -7.49 -0.81 10.92
C THR A 417 -8.02 -2.06 10.20
N GLY A 418 -8.33 -1.94 8.91
CA GLY A 418 -8.78 -3.06 8.07
C GLY A 418 -10.26 -3.06 7.68
N GLY A 419 -10.99 -1.96 7.92
CA GLY A 419 -12.30 -1.72 7.30
C GLY A 419 -12.17 -1.21 5.86
N VAL A 420 -13.28 -1.23 5.12
CA VAL A 420 -13.35 -0.76 3.72
C VAL A 420 -12.99 0.72 3.59
N GLU A 421 -13.24 1.51 4.63
CA GLU A 421 -12.89 2.93 4.70
C GLU A 421 -11.38 3.11 4.83
N PHE A 422 -10.69 2.22 5.56
CA PHE A 422 -9.24 2.26 5.68
C PHE A 422 -8.56 2.00 4.34
N GLU A 423 -9.06 1.03 3.58
CA GLU A 423 -8.59 0.74 2.22
C GLU A 423 -8.88 1.91 1.28
N ALA A 424 -10.08 2.48 1.34
CA ALA A 424 -10.46 3.66 0.56
C ALA A 424 -9.56 4.87 0.84
N MET A 425 -9.26 5.16 2.11
CA MET A 425 -8.37 6.27 2.44
C MET A 425 -6.93 5.99 2.01
N GLY A 426 -6.48 4.73 2.07
CA GLY A 426 -5.18 4.30 1.51
C GLY A 426 -5.10 4.51 -0.01
N TYR A 427 -6.16 4.19 -0.73
CA TYR A 427 -6.27 4.40 -2.16
C TYR A 427 -6.23 5.89 -2.52
N VAL A 428 -7.01 6.73 -1.84
CA VAL A 428 -7.01 8.18 -2.04
C VAL A 428 -5.65 8.79 -1.68
N THR A 429 -5.00 8.33 -0.61
CA THR A 429 -3.63 8.74 -0.25
C THR A 429 -2.67 8.45 -1.39
N THR A 430 -2.79 7.30 -2.05
CA THR A 430 -1.96 6.92 -3.20
C THR A 430 -2.19 7.86 -4.40
N HIS A 431 -3.43 8.27 -4.66
CA HIS A 431 -3.72 9.27 -5.69
C HIS A 431 -3.10 10.64 -5.37
N PHE A 432 -3.15 11.09 -4.12
CA PHE A 432 -2.51 12.36 -3.75
C PHE A 432 -0.99 12.28 -3.85
N ARG A 433 -0.36 11.14 -3.53
CA ARG A 433 1.08 10.95 -3.80
C ARG A 433 1.43 11.05 -5.28
N LEU A 434 0.61 10.44 -6.14
CA LEU A 434 0.75 10.56 -7.60
C LEU A 434 0.59 12.01 -8.05
N MET A 435 -0.42 12.70 -7.55
CA MET A 435 -0.70 14.11 -7.85
C MET A 435 0.43 15.02 -7.40
N ASN A 436 0.97 14.81 -6.20
CA ASN A 436 2.09 15.57 -5.65
C ASN A 436 3.36 15.35 -6.49
N SER A 437 3.65 14.11 -6.87
CA SER A 437 4.81 13.78 -7.70
C SER A 437 4.69 14.41 -9.09
N LEU A 438 3.53 14.31 -9.72
CA LEU A 438 3.27 14.92 -11.03
C LEU A 438 3.33 16.45 -10.99
N ALA A 439 2.70 17.07 -10.00
CA ALA A 439 2.68 18.53 -9.87
C ALA A 439 4.08 19.09 -9.59
N SER A 440 4.85 18.46 -8.71
CA SER A 440 6.26 18.84 -8.45
C SER A 440 7.11 18.66 -9.70
N SER A 441 6.98 17.54 -10.39
CA SER A 441 7.77 17.26 -11.60
C SER A 441 7.42 18.20 -12.76
N LEU A 442 6.14 18.55 -12.93
CA LEU A 442 5.73 19.61 -13.86
C LEU A 442 6.27 20.98 -13.43
N ALA A 443 6.29 21.30 -12.14
CA ALA A 443 6.80 22.59 -11.66
C ALA A 443 8.32 22.72 -11.90
N GLU A 444 9.07 21.62 -11.76
CA GLU A 444 10.49 21.55 -12.07
C GLU A 444 10.78 21.68 -13.57
N GLU A 445 9.96 21.08 -14.43
CA GLU A 445 10.11 21.17 -15.89
C GLU A 445 9.61 22.50 -16.45
N ASN A 446 8.39 22.90 -16.10
CA ASN A 446 7.74 24.12 -16.52
C ASN A 446 6.66 24.58 -15.50
N PRO A 447 6.93 25.62 -14.70
CA PRO A 447 5.97 26.16 -13.74
C PRO A 447 4.61 26.55 -14.34
N ALA A 448 4.56 26.95 -15.62
CA ALA A 448 3.31 27.28 -16.28
C ALA A 448 2.42 26.04 -16.49
N ASP A 449 3.00 24.88 -16.79
CA ASP A 449 2.26 23.63 -16.99
C ASP A 449 1.71 23.09 -15.67
N ALA A 450 2.45 23.25 -14.57
CA ALA A 450 1.95 22.95 -13.22
C ALA A 450 0.77 23.85 -12.86
N ARG A 451 0.86 25.16 -13.10
CA ARG A 451 -0.26 26.10 -12.90
C ARG A 451 -1.49 25.70 -13.70
N GLN A 452 -1.30 25.37 -14.98
CA GLN A 452 -2.39 24.95 -15.85
C GLN A 452 -3.02 23.66 -15.34
N MET A 453 -2.23 22.67 -14.91
CA MET A 453 -2.74 21.44 -14.31
C MET A 453 -3.60 21.71 -13.08
N HIS A 454 -3.13 22.55 -12.14
CA HIS A 454 -3.92 22.89 -10.96
C HIS A 454 -5.23 23.61 -11.33
N HIS A 455 -5.19 24.53 -12.29
CA HIS A 455 -6.39 25.18 -12.82
C HIS A 455 -7.38 24.15 -13.39
N ASP A 456 -6.92 23.23 -14.23
CA ASP A 456 -7.76 22.22 -14.88
C ASP A 456 -8.34 21.20 -13.88
N LEU A 457 -7.59 20.86 -12.83
CA LEU A 457 -8.08 20.05 -11.71
C LEU A 457 -9.20 20.77 -10.95
N MET A 458 -9.04 22.07 -10.66
CA MET A 458 -10.07 22.87 -10.01
C MET A 458 -11.32 23.00 -10.87
N MET A 459 -11.15 23.23 -12.17
CA MET A 459 -12.27 23.23 -13.13
C MET A 459 -12.99 21.88 -13.21
N SER A 460 -12.27 20.79 -12.96
CA SER A 460 -12.81 19.43 -12.94
C SER A 460 -13.47 19.06 -11.60
N GLY A 461 -13.36 19.90 -10.56
CA GLY A 461 -14.03 19.73 -9.26
C GLY A 461 -13.13 19.28 -8.09
N MET A 462 -11.81 19.43 -8.21
CA MET A 462 -10.86 19.06 -7.15
C MET A 462 -11.08 19.82 -5.84
N ASP A 463 -11.59 21.05 -5.90
CA ASP A 463 -11.96 21.85 -4.73
C ASP A 463 -12.93 21.12 -3.79
N ARG A 464 -13.93 20.43 -4.37
CA ARG A 464 -14.91 19.63 -3.61
C ARG A 464 -14.27 18.41 -2.96
N ILE A 465 -13.30 17.79 -3.64
CA ILE A 465 -12.54 16.66 -3.09
C ILE A 465 -11.73 17.13 -1.87
N LEU A 466 -11.01 18.26 -1.98
CA LEU A 466 -10.25 18.82 -0.85
C LEU A 466 -11.14 19.20 0.34
N VAL A 467 -12.29 19.85 0.08
CA VAL A 467 -13.28 20.23 1.10
C VAL A 467 -13.89 19.02 1.82
N THR A 468 -14.01 17.90 1.10
CA THR A 468 -14.56 16.66 1.65
C THR A 468 -13.48 15.89 2.40
N MET A 469 -12.36 15.58 1.74
CA MET A 469 -11.28 14.76 2.28
C MET A 469 -10.59 15.37 3.50
N ARG A 470 -10.55 16.71 3.64
CA ARG A 470 -10.06 17.34 4.88
C ARG A 470 -10.82 16.90 6.13
N LYS A 471 -12.06 16.42 5.99
CA LYS A 471 -12.90 16.01 7.13
C LYS A 471 -12.51 14.64 7.66
N ALA A 472 -11.69 13.85 6.94
CA ALA A 472 -11.30 12.52 7.36
C ALA A 472 -10.65 12.55 8.75
N SER A 473 -10.76 11.45 9.51
CA SER A 473 -10.11 11.34 10.83
C SER A 473 -8.60 11.59 10.72
N THR A 474 -8.12 12.58 11.47
CA THR A 474 -6.69 12.90 11.60
C THR A 474 -5.93 11.84 12.39
N THR A 475 -6.62 11.10 13.26
CA THR A 475 -6.05 10.00 14.06
C THR A 475 -5.85 8.74 13.22
N TYR A 476 -6.83 8.37 12.39
CA TYR A 476 -6.76 7.12 11.62
C TYR A 476 -6.09 7.29 10.26
N TYR A 477 -6.17 8.48 9.65
CA TYR A 477 -5.66 8.74 8.31
C TYR A 477 -4.64 9.91 8.26
N PRO A 478 -3.66 9.99 9.18
CA PRO A 478 -2.72 11.12 9.23
C PRO A 478 -1.90 11.25 7.93
N THR A 479 -1.58 10.14 7.27
CA THR A 479 -0.88 10.16 5.98
C THR A 479 -1.70 10.81 4.86
N LEU A 480 -3.03 10.61 4.84
CA LEU A 480 -3.90 11.31 3.88
C LEU A 480 -3.82 12.82 4.08
N HIS A 481 -3.89 13.28 5.33
CA HIS A 481 -3.79 14.70 5.66
C HIS A 481 -2.44 15.30 5.30
N LEU A 482 -1.35 14.55 5.49
CA LEU A 482 -0.02 14.96 5.03
C LEU A 482 0.03 15.13 3.50
N GLU A 483 -0.52 14.19 2.74
CA GLU A 483 -0.53 14.29 1.27
C GLU A 483 -1.45 15.42 0.76
N LEU A 484 -2.56 15.69 1.44
CA LEU A 484 -3.41 16.86 1.19
C LEU A 484 -2.63 18.17 1.45
N ALA A 485 -1.90 18.23 2.56
CA ALA A 485 -1.07 19.39 2.92
C ALA A 485 0.03 19.65 1.90
N ARG A 486 0.72 18.59 1.45
CA ARG A 486 1.70 18.65 0.36
C ARG A 486 1.10 19.18 -0.92
N TYR A 487 -0.07 18.69 -1.33
CA TYR A 487 -0.74 19.16 -2.54
C TYR A 487 -1.11 20.65 -2.45
N VAL A 488 -1.69 21.07 -1.32
CA VAL A 488 -2.09 22.46 -1.10
C VAL A 488 -0.86 23.38 -1.13
N GLU A 489 0.26 22.97 -0.55
CA GLU A 489 1.50 23.76 -0.58
C GLU A 489 2.08 23.86 -2.01
N ILE A 490 2.13 22.75 -2.75
CA ILE A 490 2.58 22.75 -4.16
C ILE A 490 1.72 23.69 -4.99
N MET A 491 0.40 23.60 -4.84
CA MET A 491 -0.54 24.50 -5.53
C MET A 491 -0.33 25.95 -5.12
N ARG A 492 -0.09 26.24 -3.83
CA ARG A 492 0.21 27.59 -3.35
C ARG A 492 1.44 28.15 -4.03
N LEU A 493 2.52 27.38 -4.08
CA LEU A 493 3.79 27.77 -4.69
C LEU A 493 3.69 27.94 -6.22
N ALA A 494 2.86 27.14 -6.88
CA ALA A 494 2.59 27.29 -8.31
C ALA A 494 1.76 28.56 -8.59
N SER A 495 0.88 28.97 -7.69
CA SER A 495 -0.06 30.08 -7.92
C SER A 495 0.62 31.44 -7.96
N GLU A 496 0.14 32.34 -8.82
CA GLU A 496 0.65 33.71 -8.91
C GLU A 496 0.52 34.44 -7.56
N GLY A 497 1.63 35.01 -7.09
CA GLY A 497 1.67 35.70 -5.79
C GLY A 497 1.51 34.77 -4.59
N ASN A 498 1.71 33.45 -4.76
CA ASN A 498 1.64 32.45 -3.69
C ASN A 498 0.27 32.39 -2.98
N LYS A 499 -0.82 32.67 -3.71
CA LYS A 499 -2.19 32.75 -3.17
C LYS A 499 -2.99 31.51 -3.54
N LEU A 500 -3.64 30.91 -2.55
CA LEU A 500 -4.58 29.82 -2.74
C LEU A 500 -5.95 30.33 -3.23
N PRO A 501 -6.73 29.49 -3.94
CA PRO A 501 -8.15 29.74 -4.14
C PRO A 501 -8.85 30.05 -2.81
N TYR A 502 -9.71 31.06 -2.80
CA TYR A 502 -10.28 31.64 -1.57
C TYR A 502 -10.87 30.60 -0.59
N LEU A 503 -11.67 29.66 -1.11
CA LEU A 503 -12.28 28.61 -0.29
C LEU A 503 -11.23 27.69 0.34
N ILE A 504 -10.21 27.30 -0.42
CA ILE A 504 -9.15 26.42 0.05
C ILE A 504 -8.29 27.14 1.09
N GLY A 505 -7.89 28.39 0.83
CA GLY A 505 -7.09 29.19 1.76
C GLY A 505 -7.77 29.36 3.13
N LYS A 506 -9.10 29.49 3.17
CA LYS A 506 -9.87 29.55 4.43
C LYS A 506 -9.90 28.25 5.23
N LEU A 507 -9.62 27.13 4.59
CA LEU A 507 -9.64 25.81 5.21
C LEU A 507 -8.25 25.35 5.66
N VAL A 508 -7.20 26.10 5.31
CA VAL A 508 -5.85 25.85 5.79
C VAL A 508 -5.73 26.29 7.24
N GLY A 509 -5.15 25.44 8.08
CA GLY A 509 -4.92 25.73 9.49
C GLY A 509 -3.87 24.81 10.11
N PRO A 510 -3.59 24.98 11.40
CA PRO A 510 -2.55 24.20 12.07
C PRO A 510 -2.94 22.72 12.13
N PRO A 511 -1.96 21.79 12.07
CA PRO A 511 -2.22 20.37 12.28
C PRO A 511 -2.56 20.09 13.77
N PRO A 512 -3.13 18.90 14.08
CA PRO A 512 -3.30 18.43 15.46
C PRO A 512 -1.97 18.45 16.22
N GLU A 513 -2.03 18.71 17.54
CA GLU A 513 -0.83 18.85 18.38
C GLU A 513 0.06 17.59 18.33
N GLU A 514 -0.55 16.41 18.20
CA GLU A 514 0.15 15.12 18.19
C GLU A 514 1.13 14.97 17.01
N VAL A 515 0.92 15.74 15.93
CA VAL A 515 1.75 15.72 14.72
C VAL A 515 2.32 17.09 14.37
N ARG A 516 2.16 18.07 15.26
CA ARG A 516 2.68 19.42 15.06
C ARG A 516 4.18 19.45 15.35
N ARG A 517 4.92 20.15 14.49
CA ARG A 517 6.35 20.41 14.65
C ARG A 517 6.56 21.36 15.82
N HIS A 518 7.04 20.83 16.94
CA HIS A 518 7.52 21.66 18.04
C HIS A 518 8.91 22.20 17.71
N ARG A 519 9.01 23.51 17.44
CA ARG A 519 10.32 24.17 17.33
C ARG A 519 11.04 24.06 18.67
N SER A 520 12.24 23.49 18.67
CA SER A 520 13.09 23.49 19.86
C SER A 520 13.52 24.92 20.18
N ALA A 521 13.67 25.26 21.47
CA ALA A 521 14.10 26.59 21.92
C ALA A 521 15.46 27.05 21.32
N ASN A 522 16.27 26.12 20.81
CA ASN A 522 17.54 26.42 20.14
C ASN A 522 17.42 27.09 18.76
N GLU A 523 16.22 27.10 18.16
CA GLU A 523 15.99 27.72 16.85
C GLU A 523 15.65 29.22 16.95
N TRP A 524 15.39 29.72 18.17
CA TRP A 524 15.06 31.12 18.47
C TRP A 524 16.29 32.01 18.71
N LEU A 525 17.47 31.43 18.90
CA LEU A 525 18.69 32.23 19.00
C LEU A 525 19.13 32.60 17.58
N PRO A 526 19.21 33.90 17.24
CA PRO A 526 19.88 34.32 16.02
C PRO A 526 21.25 33.64 16.00
N ARG A 527 21.60 32.97 14.90
CA ARG A 527 22.99 32.55 14.68
C ARG A 527 23.83 33.82 14.75
N LEU A 528 24.47 34.07 15.88
CA LEU A 528 25.53 35.05 16.00
C LEU A 528 26.62 34.56 15.06
N THR A 529 26.64 35.13 13.86
CA THR A 529 27.80 35.12 12.99
C THR A 529 28.93 35.76 13.79
N LEU A 530 29.83 34.93 14.30
CA LEU A 530 31.15 35.34 14.73
C LEU A 530 31.89 35.82 13.48
N GLU A 531 31.57 37.02 13.01
CA GLU A 531 32.46 37.78 12.17
C GLU A 531 33.67 38.17 13.03
N SER A 532 34.80 37.58 12.64
CA SER A 532 36.17 37.92 12.99
C SER A 532 36.35 39.39 13.42
N ALA A 533 36.39 39.62 14.73
CA ALA A 533 37.01 40.79 15.32
C ALA A 533 38.54 40.63 15.22
N GLY A 534 39.08 41.02 14.06
CA GLY A 534 40.51 40.96 13.76
C GLY A 534 40.96 42.25 13.07
N ARG A 535 40.89 43.39 13.77
CA ARG A 535 41.63 44.60 13.39
C ARG A 535 41.96 45.43 14.64
N SER A 536 43.19 45.30 15.12
CA SER A 536 43.82 46.23 16.04
C SER A 536 44.11 47.56 15.33
N PRO A 537 43.82 48.73 15.93
CA PRO A 537 44.28 50.01 15.39
C PRO A 537 45.74 50.26 15.80
N GLY A 538 46.60 50.45 14.79
CA GLY A 538 47.98 50.87 14.96
C GLY A 538 48.07 52.26 15.58
N ARG A 539 48.90 52.37 16.60
CA ARG A 539 49.26 53.61 17.31
C ARG A 539 50.43 54.25 16.55
N ALA A 540 50.19 55.38 15.89
CA ALA A 540 51.26 56.19 15.30
C ALA A 540 51.83 57.13 16.36
N HIS A 541 53.09 56.93 16.73
CA HIS A 541 53.99 57.98 17.21
C HIS A 541 55.44 57.58 16.90
N SER A 542 56.10 58.48 16.17
CA SER A 542 57.52 58.55 15.79
C SER A 542 57.98 57.67 14.63
#